data_AF-A0A952B8I1-F1
#
_entry.id   AF-A0A952B8I1-F1
#
_cell.length_a   1.000
_cell.length_b   1.000
_cell.length_c   1.000
_cell.angle_alpha   90.00
_cell.angle_beta   90.00
_cell.angle_gamma   90.00
#
_symmetry.space_group_name_H-M   'P 1'
#
loop_
_entity.id
_entity.type
_entity.pdbx_description
1 polymer ?
#
loop_
_entity_poly.entity_id
_entity_poly.type
_entity_poly.pdbx_seq_one_letter_code
_entity_poly.pdbx_strand_id
1 'polypeptide(L)'
;MNIETNKYNLEDISSLSSPIDSFLEDHIIESQFYTICHGEVPIGFFAIHNNKLMTQFFITKDFRNIAQKTFKQIKEAYNLKSAFVPTCDEFFLSHAIDEYKKIQKQAYFFQDRESTNAKKNNSVDYRLATEQDSEKIKAVSGDFLDNIKDRIRAQQIYFGFIKHDL
;
A
#
# COMPACT_ATOMS: atom_id res chain seq x y z
N MET A 1 14.33 -11.50 26.07
CA MET A 1 13.42 -11.02 25.00
C MET A 1 14.28 -10.22 24.05
N ASN A 2 14.85 -10.88 23.05
CA ASN A 2 15.73 -10.25 22.08
C ASN A 2 14.89 -9.83 20.89
N ILE A 3 14.83 -8.52 20.64
CA ILE A 3 14.21 -7.96 19.45
C ILE A 3 15.33 -7.86 18.42
N GLU A 4 15.47 -8.88 17.58
CA GLU A 4 16.26 -8.77 16.36
C GLU A 4 15.39 -8.14 15.28
N THR A 5 15.77 -6.96 14.83
CA THR A 5 15.23 -6.27 13.66
C THR A 5 15.62 -7.08 12.42
N ASN A 6 14.83 -8.11 12.10
CA ASN A 6 15.12 -8.98 10.97
C ASN A 6 14.79 -8.30 9.65
N LYS A 7 15.79 -8.32 8.76
CA LYS A 7 15.77 -7.86 7.37
C LYS A 7 14.61 -8.58 6.65
N TYR A 8 13.55 -7.85 6.31
CA TYR A 8 12.34 -8.41 5.68
C TYR A 8 12.68 -9.18 4.40
N ASN A 9 12.16 -10.41 4.28
CA ASN A 9 12.45 -11.33 3.18
C ASN A 9 11.87 -10.82 1.87
N LEU A 10 12.74 -10.60 0.87
CA LEU A 10 12.42 -10.15 -0.50
C LEU A 10 11.47 -11.08 -1.27
N GLU A 11 11.24 -12.30 -0.78
CA GLU A 11 10.38 -13.28 -1.44
C GLU A 11 8.92 -12.83 -1.54
N ASP A 12 8.42 -12.11 -0.53
CA ASP A 12 7.03 -11.66 -0.49
C ASP A 12 6.72 -10.63 -1.60
N ILE A 13 7.56 -9.60 -1.70
CA ILE A 13 7.45 -8.56 -2.72
C ILE A 13 7.56 -9.16 -4.13
N SER A 14 8.43 -10.17 -4.31
CA SER A 14 8.58 -10.86 -5.60
C SER A 14 7.36 -11.70 -6.01
N SER A 15 6.47 -12.01 -5.05
CA SER A 15 5.27 -12.80 -5.28
C SER A 15 4.05 -11.97 -5.69
N LEU A 16 4.12 -10.64 -5.57
CA LEU A 16 3.04 -9.72 -5.94
C LEU A 16 2.90 -9.62 -7.46
N SER A 17 1.67 -9.74 -7.97
CA SER A 17 1.40 -9.59 -9.42
C SER A 17 1.37 -8.15 -9.91
N SER A 18 1.34 -7.17 -8.99
CA SER A 18 1.46 -5.74 -9.27
C SER A 18 1.97 -4.97 -8.03
N PRO A 19 2.57 -3.78 -8.21
CA PRO A 19 2.77 -2.80 -7.16
C PRO A 19 1.54 -2.57 -6.28
N ILE A 20 1.79 -2.26 -5.01
CA ILE A 20 0.81 -1.74 -4.06
C ILE A 20 0.90 -0.20 -4.01
N ASP A 21 -0.12 0.44 -3.47
CA ASP A 21 -0.15 1.90 -3.35
C ASP A 21 0.48 2.39 -2.04
N SER A 22 0.84 3.68 -2.01
CA SER A 22 1.52 4.29 -0.88
C SER A 22 0.69 4.28 0.40
N PHE A 23 -0.65 4.33 0.32
CA PHE A 23 -1.47 4.28 1.53
C PHE A 23 -1.33 2.92 2.22
N LEU A 24 -1.35 1.82 1.47
CA LEU A 24 -1.13 0.49 2.05
C LEU A 24 0.31 0.34 2.54
N GLU A 25 1.29 0.88 1.81
CA GLU A 25 2.69 0.90 2.22
C GLU A 25 2.89 1.58 3.58
N ASP A 26 2.32 2.78 3.77
CA ASP A 26 2.38 3.51 5.04
C ASP A 26 1.84 2.65 6.20
N HIS A 27 0.71 1.96 5.98
CA HIS A 27 0.11 1.08 6.98
C HIS A 27 0.99 -0.14 7.30
N ILE A 28 1.70 -0.68 6.30
CA ILE A 28 2.65 -1.78 6.48
C ILE A 28 3.85 -1.31 7.30
N ILE A 29 4.41 -0.14 6.98
CA ILE A 29 5.56 0.44 7.69
C ILE A 29 5.23 0.69 9.16
N GLU A 30 4.02 1.16 9.46
CA GLU A 30 3.54 1.40 10.83
C GLU A 30 3.07 0.13 11.56
N SER A 31 3.09 -1.03 10.91
CA SER A 31 2.65 -2.29 11.49
C SER A 31 3.70 -2.90 12.43
N GLN A 32 3.22 -3.65 13.42
CA GLN A 32 4.06 -4.57 14.18
C GLN A 32 4.19 -5.89 13.43
N PHE A 33 5.44 -6.32 13.21
CA PHE A 33 5.76 -7.56 12.50
C PHE A 33 6.03 -8.71 13.47
N TYR A 34 5.60 -9.90 13.05
CA TYR A 34 5.73 -11.14 13.81
C TYR A 34 6.22 -12.24 12.90
N THR A 35 7.17 -13.05 13.40
CA THR A 35 7.66 -14.24 12.70
C THR A 35 6.79 -15.45 13.04
N ILE A 36 6.44 -16.22 12.02
CA ILE A 36 5.77 -17.52 12.17
C ILE A 36 6.85 -18.59 12.20
N CYS A 37 6.88 -19.42 13.25
CA CYS A 37 7.86 -20.48 13.41
C CYS A 37 7.20 -21.87 13.42
N HIS A 38 7.87 -22.85 12.81
CA HIS A 38 7.60 -24.28 12.97
C HIS A 38 8.72 -24.90 13.82
N GLY A 39 8.49 -25.01 15.13
CA GLY A 39 9.59 -25.24 16.08
C GLY A 39 10.48 -24.01 16.17
N GLU A 40 11.79 -24.18 15.99
CA GLU A 40 12.76 -23.07 15.96
C GLU A 40 12.97 -22.49 14.55
N VAL A 41 12.34 -23.09 13.52
CA VAL A 41 12.54 -22.68 12.13
C VAL A 41 11.55 -21.58 11.75
N PRO A 42 12.00 -20.38 11.31
CA PRO A 42 11.11 -19.37 10.77
C PRO A 42 10.58 -19.81 9.40
N ILE A 43 9.26 -19.80 9.24
CA ILE A 43 8.55 -20.29 8.04
C ILE A 43 7.68 -19.22 7.37
N GLY A 44 7.65 -18.01 7.91
CA GLY A 44 6.80 -16.95 7.41
C GLY A 44 6.71 -15.77 8.38
N PHE A 45 5.82 -14.84 8.07
CA PHE A 45 5.56 -13.68 8.91
C PHE A 45 4.14 -13.16 8.70
N PHE A 46 3.71 -12.30 9.62
CA PHE A 46 2.51 -11.48 9.47
C PHE A 46 2.72 -10.12 10.12
N ALA A 47 1.94 -9.14 9.71
CA ALA A 47 2.01 -7.79 10.24
C ALA A 47 0.63 -7.31 10.70
N ILE A 48 0.60 -6.63 11.85
CA ILE A 48 -0.62 -6.07 12.44
C ILE A 48 -0.44 -4.57 12.63
N HIS A 49 -1.32 -3.80 12.01
CA HIS A 49 -1.48 -2.38 12.25
C HIS A 49 -2.53 -2.11 13.35
N ASN A 50 -2.20 -1.21 14.28
CA ASN A 50 -3.10 -0.75 15.35
C ASN A 50 -3.82 -1.89 16.12
N ASN A 51 -3.12 -3.01 16.36
CA ASN A 51 -3.57 -4.19 17.12
C ASN A 51 -4.84 -4.89 16.62
N LYS A 52 -5.36 -4.55 15.44
CA LYS A 52 -6.65 -5.07 14.95
C LYS A 52 -6.73 -5.34 13.46
N LEU A 53 -5.82 -4.75 12.68
CA LEU A 53 -5.81 -4.80 11.23
C LEU A 53 -4.60 -5.61 10.75
N MET A 54 -4.83 -6.73 10.08
CA MET A 54 -3.75 -7.44 9.40
C MET A 54 -3.39 -6.72 8.10
N THR A 55 -2.12 -6.46 7.88
CA THR A 55 -1.61 -5.79 6.67
C THR A 55 -0.76 -6.70 5.80
N GLN A 56 -0.18 -7.76 6.37
CA GLN A 56 0.65 -8.74 5.67
C GLN A 56 0.42 -10.14 6.23
N PHE A 57 0.48 -11.17 5.37
CA PHE A 57 0.53 -12.57 5.77
C PHE A 57 1.24 -13.40 4.71
N PHE A 58 2.36 -14.00 5.08
CA PHE A 58 3.18 -14.80 4.18
C PHE A 58 3.68 -16.07 4.87
N ILE A 59 3.66 -17.19 4.14
CA ILE A 59 4.27 -18.46 4.54
C ILE A 59 5.04 -19.04 3.35
N THR A 60 6.25 -19.53 3.62
CA THR A 60 7.12 -20.13 2.60
C THR A 60 6.46 -21.34 1.95
N LYS A 61 6.83 -21.62 0.70
CA LYS A 61 6.16 -22.63 -0.15
C LYS A 61 6.05 -24.00 0.51
N ASP A 62 7.11 -24.43 1.19
CA ASP A 62 7.20 -25.75 1.83
C ASP A 62 6.22 -25.95 2.99
N PHE A 63 5.68 -24.85 3.56
CA PHE A 63 4.77 -24.87 4.71
C PHE A 63 3.36 -24.38 4.36
N ARG A 64 3.03 -24.20 3.08
CA ARG A 64 1.70 -23.71 2.68
C ARG A 64 0.56 -24.68 3.02
N ASN A 65 0.85 -25.97 3.18
CA ASN A 65 -0.12 -26.97 3.62
C ASN A 65 -0.70 -26.68 5.03
N ILE A 66 0.01 -25.93 5.88
CA ILE A 66 -0.48 -25.52 7.21
C ILE A 66 -1.03 -24.08 7.24
N ALA A 67 -0.95 -23.34 6.12
CA ALA A 67 -1.19 -21.91 6.10
C ALA A 67 -2.62 -21.51 6.49
N GLN A 68 -3.63 -22.25 6.04
CA GLN A 68 -5.03 -21.99 6.39
C GLN A 68 -5.25 -22.08 7.91
N LYS A 69 -4.73 -23.14 8.54
CA LYS A 69 -4.81 -23.33 9.99
C LYS A 69 -4.06 -22.23 10.73
N THR A 70 -2.85 -21.89 10.28
CA THR A 70 -2.02 -20.84 10.88
C THR A 70 -2.70 -19.48 10.80
N PHE A 71 -3.27 -19.13 9.65
CA PHE A 71 -3.99 -17.86 9.44
C PHE A 71 -5.15 -17.71 10.42
N LYS A 72 -5.98 -18.75 10.53
CA LYS A 72 -7.10 -18.79 11.49
C LYS A 72 -6.63 -18.62 12.93
N GLN A 73 -5.57 -19.34 13.32
CA GLN A 73 -4.99 -19.24 14.67
C GLN A 73 -4.48 -17.83 14.98
N ILE A 74 -3.81 -17.17 14.02
CA ILE A 74 -3.35 -15.78 14.19
C ILE A 74 -4.53 -14.84 14.36
N LYS A 75 -5.55 -14.95 13.50
CA LYS A 75 -6.75 -14.13 13.56
C LYS A 75 -7.47 -14.25 14.91
N GLU A 76 -7.58 -15.47 15.44
CA GLU A 76 -8.18 -15.74 16.76
C GLU A 76 -7.31 -15.22 17.90
N ALA A 77 -6.01 -15.53 17.91
CA ALA A 77 -5.08 -15.17 18.99
C ALA A 77 -4.92 -13.65 19.16
N TYR A 78 -4.88 -12.91 18.05
CA TYR A 78 -4.76 -11.45 18.05
C TYR A 78 -6.11 -10.74 17.95
N ASN A 79 -7.22 -11.48 17.98
CA ASN A 79 -8.59 -10.94 17.89
C ASN A 79 -8.79 -9.97 16.71
N LEU A 80 -8.20 -10.31 15.56
CA LEU A 80 -8.15 -9.43 14.39
C LEU A 80 -9.55 -9.20 13.82
N LYS A 81 -9.83 -7.93 13.50
CA LYS A 81 -11.17 -7.49 13.09
C LYS A 81 -11.28 -7.26 11.59
N SER A 82 -10.17 -6.98 10.94
CA SER A 82 -10.09 -6.65 9.53
C SER A 82 -8.73 -7.02 8.96
N ALA A 83 -8.67 -7.12 7.64
CA ALA A 83 -7.43 -7.22 6.89
C ALA A 83 -7.48 -6.24 5.71
N PHE A 84 -6.37 -5.58 5.43
CA PHE A 84 -6.16 -4.89 4.16
C PHE A 84 -5.38 -5.83 3.26
N VAL A 85 -6.00 -6.21 2.15
CA VAL A 85 -5.47 -7.22 1.25
C VAL A 85 -5.53 -6.69 -0.17
N PRO A 86 -4.38 -6.40 -0.80
CA PRO A 86 -4.36 -6.03 -2.20
C PRO A 86 -4.64 -7.27 -3.06
N THR A 87 -5.36 -7.10 -4.17
CA THR A 87 -5.70 -8.25 -5.04
C THR A 87 -4.49 -8.85 -5.74
N CYS A 88 -3.34 -8.17 -5.73
CA CYS A 88 -2.09 -8.68 -6.28
C CYS A 88 -1.35 -9.65 -5.35
N ASP A 89 -1.75 -9.75 -4.08
CA ASP A 89 -1.30 -10.77 -3.14
C ASP A 89 -2.35 -11.89 -3.04
N GLU A 90 -2.30 -12.81 -4.01
CA GLU A 90 -3.27 -13.91 -4.12
C GLU A 90 -3.18 -14.89 -2.93
N PHE A 91 -1.99 -15.03 -2.34
CA PHE A 91 -1.79 -15.90 -1.20
C PHE A 91 -2.53 -15.36 0.02
N PHE A 92 -2.29 -14.11 0.40
CA PHE A 92 -3.03 -13.51 1.52
C PHE A 92 -4.53 -13.38 1.21
N LEU A 93 -4.88 -13.01 -0.03
CA LEU A 93 -6.28 -12.87 -0.46
C LEU A 93 -7.08 -14.15 -0.27
N SER A 94 -6.55 -15.30 -0.70
CA SER A 94 -7.26 -16.58 -0.57
C SER A 94 -7.57 -16.92 0.89
N HIS A 95 -6.62 -16.69 1.80
CA HIS A 95 -6.81 -16.95 3.23
C HIS A 95 -7.78 -15.95 3.88
N ALA A 96 -7.72 -14.68 3.48
CA ALA A 96 -8.63 -13.67 3.98
C ALA A 96 -10.08 -13.93 3.56
N ILE A 97 -10.32 -14.37 2.32
CA ILE A 97 -11.67 -14.68 1.83
C ILE A 97 -12.28 -15.87 2.59
N ASP A 98 -11.49 -16.89 2.92
CA ASP A 98 -11.97 -18.04 3.71
C ASP A 98 -12.44 -17.64 5.12
N GLU A 99 -11.77 -16.66 5.73
CA GLU A 99 -11.96 -16.34 7.15
C GLU A 99 -12.81 -15.09 7.42
N TYR A 100 -12.83 -14.10 6.54
CA TYR A 100 -13.59 -12.86 6.75
C TYR A 100 -14.97 -12.92 6.09
N LYS A 101 -16.02 -12.67 6.88
CA LYS A 101 -17.42 -12.75 6.42
C LYS A 101 -17.87 -11.58 5.55
N LYS A 102 -17.13 -10.47 5.56
CA LYS A 102 -17.48 -9.24 4.85
C LYS A 102 -16.27 -8.76 4.07
N ILE A 103 -16.49 -8.42 2.81
CA ILE A 103 -15.49 -7.85 1.92
C ILE A 103 -15.99 -6.46 1.52
N GLN A 104 -15.12 -5.47 1.67
CA GLN A 104 -15.37 -4.09 1.26
C GLN A 104 -14.25 -3.63 0.36
N LYS A 105 -14.61 -2.96 -0.74
CA LYS A 105 -13.64 -2.40 -1.69
C LYS A 105 -13.19 -1.05 -1.15
N GLN A 106 -11.89 -0.90 -0.93
CA GLN A 106 -11.32 0.34 -0.42
C GLN A 106 -10.91 1.27 -1.57
N ALA A 107 -10.10 0.76 -2.49
CA ALA A 107 -9.55 1.50 -3.61
C ALA A 107 -9.42 0.61 -4.86
N TYR A 108 -9.25 1.24 -6.01
CA TYR A 108 -8.94 0.60 -7.28
C TYR A 108 -7.61 1.14 -7.77
N PHE A 109 -6.69 0.25 -8.14
CA PHE A 109 -5.37 0.61 -8.64
C PHE A 109 -5.33 0.48 -10.15
N PHE A 110 -4.73 1.48 -10.79
CA PHE A 110 -4.60 1.56 -12.23
C PHE A 110 -3.12 1.73 -12.57
N GLN A 111 -2.70 1.04 -13.62
CA GLN A 111 -1.39 1.22 -14.22
C GLN A 111 -1.61 1.66 -15.66
N ASP A 112 -0.96 2.76 -16.04
CA ASP A 112 -0.96 3.16 -17.43
C ASP A 112 -0.12 2.17 -18.23
N ARG A 113 -0.64 1.77 -19.40
CA ARG A 113 0.15 1.01 -20.37
C ARG A 113 0.75 2.06 -21.28
N GLU A 114 2.07 2.11 -21.38
CA GLU A 114 2.83 3.12 -22.14
C GLU A 114 2.36 3.38 -23.59
N SER A 115 1.49 2.53 -24.14
CA SER A 115 0.81 2.76 -25.40
C SER A 115 -0.54 3.48 -25.23
N THR A 116 -0.51 4.79 -25.02
CA THR A 116 -1.64 5.62 -25.47
C THR A 116 -1.12 6.72 -26.37
N ASN A 117 -1.53 6.68 -27.65
CA ASN A 117 -1.58 7.85 -28.52
C ASN A 117 -2.67 8.80 -28.00
N ALA A 118 -2.56 9.22 -26.74
CA ALA A 118 -3.42 10.24 -26.17
C ALA A 118 -3.20 11.49 -27.03
N LYS A 119 -4.27 11.98 -27.67
CA LYS A 119 -4.22 13.27 -28.35
C LYS A 119 -3.82 14.30 -27.32
N LYS A 120 -2.57 14.78 -27.37
CA LYS A 120 -2.10 15.88 -26.52
C LYS A 120 -3.06 17.04 -26.72
N ASN A 121 -3.79 17.40 -25.66
CA ASN A 121 -4.52 18.64 -25.66
C ASN A 121 -3.49 19.77 -25.49
N ASN A 122 -3.10 20.40 -26.60
CA ASN A 122 -2.06 21.43 -26.62
C ASN A 122 -2.47 22.76 -25.98
N SER A 123 -3.71 22.86 -25.44
CA SER A 123 -4.22 24.09 -24.84
C SER A 123 -3.66 24.36 -23.44
N VAL A 124 -3.22 23.32 -22.72
CA VAL A 124 -2.68 23.42 -21.36
C VAL A 124 -1.21 23.01 -21.37
N ASP A 125 -0.37 23.89 -20.84
CA ASP A 125 1.04 23.59 -20.58
C ASP A 125 1.29 23.47 -19.07
N TYR A 126 2.39 22.84 -18.69
CA TYR A 126 2.71 22.56 -17.29
C TYR A 126 4.14 23.01 -16.97
N ARG A 127 4.30 23.60 -15.78
CA ARG A 127 5.62 23.87 -15.18
C ARG A 127 5.64 23.42 -13.73
N LEU A 128 6.82 23.27 -13.13
CA LEU A 128 6.90 23.12 -11.69
C LEU A 128 6.23 24.31 -10.99
N ALA A 129 5.45 24.00 -9.95
CA ALA A 129 4.84 25.03 -9.12
C ALA A 129 5.92 25.79 -8.35
N THR A 130 5.66 27.08 -8.11
CA THR A 130 6.49 27.96 -7.29
C THR A 130 5.71 28.38 -6.05
N GLU A 131 6.37 28.94 -5.04
CA GLU A 131 5.67 29.39 -3.82
C GLU A 131 4.57 30.44 -4.12
N GLN A 132 4.71 31.22 -5.19
CA GLN A 132 3.71 32.19 -5.65
C GLN A 132 2.41 31.54 -6.13
N ASP A 133 2.47 30.27 -6.57
CA ASP A 133 1.29 29.53 -7.03
C ASP A 133 0.48 28.95 -5.86
N SER A 134 1.01 28.96 -4.64
CA SER A 134 0.45 28.23 -3.49
C SER A 134 -0.99 28.61 -3.16
N GLU A 135 -1.35 29.89 -3.23
CA GLU A 135 -2.74 30.33 -2.99
C GLU A 135 -3.70 29.85 -4.07
N LYS A 136 -3.29 29.91 -5.34
CA LYS A 136 -4.09 29.42 -6.47
C LYS A 136 -4.25 27.91 -6.41
N ILE A 137 -3.17 27.19 -6.09
CA ILE A 137 -3.21 25.74 -5.90
C ILE A 137 -4.21 25.41 -4.79
N LYS A 138 -4.11 26.06 -3.63
CA LYS A 138 -5.03 25.84 -2.50
C LYS A 138 -6.49 26.15 -2.86
N ALA A 139 -6.73 27.22 -3.61
CA ALA A 139 -8.07 27.58 -4.05
C ALA A 139 -8.71 26.52 -4.97
N VAL A 140 -7.91 25.86 -5.80
CA VAL A 140 -8.37 24.81 -6.73
C VAL A 140 -8.43 23.44 -6.06
N SER A 141 -7.42 23.07 -5.27
CA SER A 141 -7.33 21.76 -4.62
C SER A 141 -8.20 21.65 -3.37
N GLY A 142 -8.58 22.77 -2.76
CA GLY A 142 -9.16 22.77 -1.41
C GLY A 142 -8.24 22.03 -0.44
N ASP A 143 -8.83 21.13 0.34
CA ASP A 143 -8.14 20.29 1.32
C ASP A 143 -7.62 18.97 0.74
N PHE A 144 -7.60 18.81 -0.59
CA PHE A 144 -7.08 17.60 -1.23
C PHE A 144 -5.55 17.47 -1.10
N LEU A 145 -4.83 18.60 -1.07
CA LEU A 145 -3.37 18.64 -0.96
C LEU A 145 -2.95 19.23 0.39
N ASP A 146 -2.38 18.38 1.24
CA ASP A 146 -1.78 18.81 2.50
C ASP A 146 -0.39 19.44 2.25
N ASN A 147 0.04 20.33 3.16
CA ASN A 147 1.41 20.87 3.19
C ASN A 147 1.91 21.40 1.83
N ILE A 148 1.06 22.15 1.10
CA ILE A 148 1.31 22.64 -0.27
C ILE A 148 2.71 23.25 -0.42
N LYS A 149 3.16 24.09 0.53
CA LYS A 149 4.48 24.74 0.46
C LYS A 149 5.63 23.73 0.50
N ASP A 150 5.55 22.72 1.33
CA ASP A 150 6.61 21.71 1.46
C ASP A 150 6.63 20.79 0.22
N ARG A 151 5.46 20.44 -0.31
CA ARG A 151 5.33 19.70 -1.58
C ARG A 151 5.89 20.49 -2.77
N ILE A 152 5.67 21.81 -2.82
CA ILE A 152 6.26 22.69 -3.84
C ILE A 152 7.79 22.67 -3.73
N ARG A 153 8.35 22.81 -2.52
CA ARG A 153 9.81 22.77 -2.30
C ARG A 153 10.42 21.42 -2.68
N ALA A 154 9.68 20.34 -2.43
CA ALA A 154 10.05 18.98 -2.83
C ALA A 154 9.81 18.68 -4.32
N GLN A 155 9.40 19.68 -5.12
CA GLN A 155 9.12 19.55 -6.57
C GLN A 155 8.05 18.49 -6.90
N GLN A 156 7.08 18.29 -6.01
CA GLN A 156 6.03 17.29 -6.14
C GLN A 156 4.75 17.80 -6.83
N ILE A 157 4.69 19.11 -7.17
CA ILE A 157 3.50 19.74 -7.74
C ILE A 157 3.85 20.44 -9.05
N TYR A 158 3.06 20.14 -10.09
CA TYR A 158 3.07 20.87 -11.35
C TYR A 158 1.87 21.82 -11.41
N PHE A 159 2.09 23.02 -11.93
CA PHE A 159 1.07 24.03 -12.16
C PHE A 159 0.71 24.06 -13.65
N GLY A 160 -0.56 23.77 -13.97
CA GLY A 160 -1.10 23.84 -15.33
C GLY A 160 -1.60 25.24 -15.66
N PHE A 161 -1.31 25.73 -16.86
CA PHE A 161 -1.76 27.03 -17.35
C PHE A 161 -2.17 26.96 -18.83
N ILE A 162 -3.12 27.80 -19.22
CA ILE A 162 -3.57 27.90 -20.62
C ILE A 162 -2.64 28.88 -21.35
N LYS A 163 -2.16 28.50 -22.53
CA LYS A 163 -1.16 29.28 -23.30
C LYS A 163 -1.58 30.71 -23.68
N HIS A 164 -2.88 31.01 -23.62
CA HIS A 164 -3.43 32.32 -23.99
C HIS A 164 -3.55 33.30 -22.81
N ASP A 165 -3.19 32.89 -21.58
CA ASP A 165 -3.31 33.70 -20.35
C ASP A 165 -1.95 34.22 -19.83
N LEU A 166 -0.92 34.30 -20.69
CA LEU A 166 0.37 34.94 -20.41
C LEU A 166 0.50 36.30 -21.12
#